data_AF-A0A1H8X3U7-F1
#
_entry.id   AF-A0A1H8X3U7-F1
#
_cell.length_a   1.000
_cell.length_b   1.000
_cell.length_c   1.000
_cell.angle_alpha   90.00
_cell.angle_beta   90.00
_cell.angle_gamma   90.00
#
_symmetry.space_group_name_H-M   'P 1'
#
loop_
_entity.id
_entity.type
_entity.pdbx_description
1 polymer ?
#
loop_
_entity_poly.entity_id
_entity_poly.type
_entity_poly.pdbx_seq_one_letter_code
_entity_poly.pdbx_strand_id
1 'polypeptide(L)'
;MMRKSKFVYEPQTDGYRCPEGQLLAYATTDRNGYRHYRSNPAICRICPLLASCTNNAAATRTITRHVWADARERTDAHRLTPWGKAIYKRRKETVERSFADPSSFTGTAMPASEVSPASHATACWPPPPKTSRRSQWP
;
A
#
# COMPACT_ATOMS: atom_id res chain seq x y z
N MET A 1 27.86 5.54 -9.03
CA MET A 1 26.61 5.61 -9.83
C MET A 1 25.57 6.44 -9.07
N MET A 2 24.92 7.38 -9.75
CA MET A 2 23.94 8.31 -9.20
C MET A 2 22.76 7.59 -8.50
N ARG A 3 22.33 8.08 -7.34
CA ARG A 3 21.19 7.52 -6.59
C ARG A 3 19.86 7.88 -7.27
N LYS A 4 18.86 7.00 -7.13
CA LYS A 4 17.48 7.24 -7.64
C LYS A 4 16.83 8.50 -7.05
N SER A 5 17.19 8.87 -5.82
CA SER A 5 16.65 10.06 -5.13
C SER A 5 16.91 11.40 -5.82
N LYS A 6 17.91 11.46 -6.72
CA LYS A 6 18.19 12.67 -7.52
C LYS A 6 17.24 12.82 -8.72
N PHE A 7 16.44 11.81 -9.02
CA PHE A 7 15.46 11.84 -10.09
C PHE A 7 14.08 12.10 -9.49
N VAL A 8 13.45 13.18 -9.95
CA VAL A 8 12.12 13.60 -9.46
C VAL A 8 11.05 12.96 -10.33
N TYR A 9 10.05 12.35 -9.73
CA TYR A 9 8.92 11.81 -10.48
C TYR A 9 7.90 12.91 -10.78
N GLU A 10 7.53 13.06 -12.05
CA GLU A 10 6.52 14.01 -12.51
C GLU A 10 5.23 13.24 -12.86
N PRO A 11 4.15 13.39 -12.06
CA PRO A 11 2.91 12.66 -12.27
C PRO A 11 2.13 13.14 -13.51
N GLN A 12 2.35 14.37 -13.98
CA GLN A 12 1.66 14.93 -15.16
C GLN A 12 2.06 14.22 -16.45
N THR A 13 3.34 13.87 -16.56
CA THR A 13 3.97 13.28 -17.75
C THR A 13 4.24 11.79 -17.60
N ASP A 14 3.88 11.20 -16.45
CA ASP A 14 4.23 9.83 -16.02
C ASP A 14 5.70 9.49 -16.34
N GLY A 15 6.62 10.29 -15.79
CA GLY A 15 8.04 10.21 -16.11
C GLY A 15 8.95 10.66 -14.98
N TYR A 16 10.24 10.36 -15.10
CA TYR A 16 11.25 10.86 -14.16
C TYR A 16 12.09 11.96 -14.78
N ARG A 17 12.30 13.06 -14.06
CA ARG A 17 13.17 14.14 -14.48
C ARG A 17 14.58 13.98 -13.90
N CYS A 18 15.56 14.03 -14.79
CA CYS A 18 16.98 14.04 -14.49
C CYS A 18 17.40 15.39 -13.88
N PRO A 19 18.50 15.47 -13.08
CA PRO A 19 19.08 16.75 -12.68
C PRO A 19 19.43 17.68 -13.84
N GLU A 20 19.73 17.14 -15.03
CA GLU A 20 19.98 17.90 -16.26
C GLU A 20 18.69 18.31 -16.99
N GLY A 21 17.53 18.06 -16.39
CA GLY A 21 16.22 18.40 -16.95
C GLY A 21 15.64 17.41 -17.96
N GLN A 22 16.40 16.40 -18.39
CA GLN A 22 15.92 15.36 -19.32
C GLN A 22 14.83 14.48 -18.69
N LEU A 23 13.77 14.21 -19.45
CA LEU A 23 12.69 13.30 -19.06
C LEU A 23 13.00 11.85 -19.45
N LEU A 24 12.82 10.95 -18.49
CA LEU A 24 12.88 9.50 -18.65
C LEU A 24 11.45 9.00 -18.84
N ALA A 25 11.13 8.60 -20.06
CA ALA A 25 9.80 8.15 -20.43
C ALA A 25 9.55 6.72 -19.97
N TYR A 26 8.28 6.40 -19.74
CA TYR A 26 7.84 5.04 -19.52
C TYR A 26 8.17 4.16 -20.73
N ALA A 27 8.77 3.00 -20.48
CA ALA A 27 9.17 2.05 -21.52
C ALA A 27 8.29 0.80 -21.49
N THR A 28 8.28 0.07 -20.38
CA THR A 28 7.57 -1.21 -20.26
C THR A 28 7.23 -1.49 -18.81
N THR A 29 6.21 -2.33 -18.59
CA THR A 29 5.90 -2.91 -17.28
C THR A 29 6.21 -4.39 -17.30
N ASP A 30 6.97 -4.86 -16.30
CA ASP A 30 7.24 -6.29 -16.12
C ASP A 30 6.02 -7.04 -15.60
N ARG A 31 6.03 -8.37 -15.81
CA ARG A 31 5.06 -9.30 -15.21
C ARG A 31 5.02 -9.20 -13.67
N ASN A 32 6.12 -8.81 -13.05
CA ASN A 32 6.25 -8.62 -11.60
C ASN A 32 5.65 -7.28 -11.12
N GLY A 33 5.05 -6.47 -12.00
CA GLY A 33 4.42 -5.20 -11.62
C GLY A 33 5.40 -4.04 -11.42
N TYR A 34 6.56 -4.08 -12.10
CA TYR A 34 7.51 -2.95 -12.12
C TYR A 34 7.42 -2.20 -13.43
N ARG A 35 7.19 -0.89 -13.35
CA ARG A 35 7.30 0.05 -14.47
C ARG A 35 8.75 0.46 -14.66
N HIS A 36 9.24 0.35 -15.89
CA HIS A 36 10.58 0.78 -16.30
C HIS A 36 10.50 2.12 -17.00
N TYR A 37 11.36 3.04 -16.58
CA TYR A 37 11.54 4.34 -17.21
C TYR A 37 12.95 4.41 -17.77
N ARG A 38 13.09 4.79 -19.04
CA ARG A 38 14.37 4.81 -19.75
C ARG A 38 14.71 6.21 -20.24
N SER A 39 15.99 6.57 -20.15
CA SER A 39 16.51 7.79 -20.76
C SER A 39 16.74 7.62 -22.26
N ASN A 40 16.82 8.74 -22.98
CA ASN A 40 17.21 8.73 -24.39
C ASN A 40 18.76 8.64 -24.50
N PRO A 41 19.32 7.58 -25.10
CA PRO A 41 20.77 7.40 -25.21
C PRO A 41 21.45 8.49 -26.03
N ALA A 42 20.79 9.07 -27.04
CA ALA A 42 21.37 10.11 -27.88
C ALA A 42 21.70 11.38 -27.07
N ILE A 43 20.81 11.75 -26.14
CA ILE A 43 20.97 12.92 -25.28
C ILE A 43 21.97 12.60 -24.15
N CYS A 44 21.88 11.40 -23.57
CA CYS A 44 22.76 11.01 -22.47
C CYS A 44 24.23 10.94 -22.88
N ARG A 45 24.58 10.56 -24.12
CA ARG A 45 25.97 10.53 -24.61
C ARG A 45 26.68 11.88 -24.58
N ILE A 46 25.91 12.97 -24.71
CA ILE A 46 26.44 14.35 -24.73
C ILE A 46 26.46 14.94 -23.31
N CYS A 47 25.88 14.25 -22.33
CA CYS A 47 25.72 14.75 -20.98
C CYS A 47 27.06 14.76 -20.20
N PRO A 48 27.43 15.88 -19.54
CA PRO A 48 28.66 15.96 -18.75
C PRO A 48 28.64 15.03 -17.52
N LEU A 49 27.45 14.67 -17.03
CA LEU A 49 27.27 13.80 -15.87
C LEU A 49 27.22 12.30 -16.23
N LEU A 50 27.44 11.90 -17.49
CA LEU A 50 27.34 10.51 -17.94
C LEU A 50 28.16 9.55 -17.04
N ALA A 51 29.42 9.88 -16.78
CA ALA A 51 30.34 9.06 -15.96
C ALA A 51 29.82 8.81 -14.55
N SER A 52 29.02 9.73 -14.00
CA SER A 52 28.41 9.58 -12.68
C SER A 52 27.04 8.87 -12.75
N CYS A 53 26.30 9.03 -13.85
CA CYS A 53 24.92 8.60 -14.02
C CYS A 53 24.79 7.13 -14.41
N THR A 54 25.58 6.67 -15.39
CA THR A 54 25.49 5.33 -15.97
C THR A 54 26.84 4.82 -16.45
N ASN A 55 27.16 3.56 -16.17
CA ASN A 55 28.38 2.89 -16.67
C ASN A 55 28.10 1.93 -17.84
N ASN A 56 26.90 1.97 -18.43
CA ASN A 56 26.51 1.05 -19.50
C ASN A 56 27.00 1.57 -20.86
N ALA A 57 27.43 0.67 -21.75
CA ALA A 57 27.84 1.00 -23.12
C ALA A 57 26.72 1.69 -23.93
N ALA A 58 25.46 1.38 -23.61
CA ALA A 58 24.31 2.02 -24.23
C ALA A 58 24.07 3.47 -23.78
N ALA A 59 24.77 3.97 -22.74
CA ALA A 59 24.56 5.29 -22.13
C ALA A 59 23.12 5.54 -21.64
N THR A 60 22.35 4.48 -21.37
CA THR A 60 20.94 4.56 -20.96
C THR A 60 20.79 4.33 -19.45
N ARG A 61 20.05 5.23 -18.80
CA ARG A 61 19.63 5.10 -17.40
C ARG A 61 18.24 4.48 -17.37
N THR A 62 18.10 3.38 -16.62
CA THR A 62 16.81 2.76 -16.34
C THR A 62 16.44 2.95 -14.87
N ILE A 63 15.23 3.44 -14.62
CA ILE A 63 14.65 3.57 -13.28
C ILE A 63 13.43 2.66 -13.19
N THR A 64 13.35 1.85 -12.14
CA THR A 64 12.20 1.00 -11.88
C THR A 64 11.30 1.61 -10.81
N ARG A 65 9.99 1.57 -11.02
CA ARG A 65 8.98 1.97 -10.03
C ARG A 65 7.92 0.88 -9.95
N HIS A 66 7.57 0.45 -8.75
CA HIS A 66 6.47 -0.49 -8.58
C HIS A 66 5.14 0.18 -8.91
N VAL A 67 4.20 -0.54 -9.53
CA VAL A 67 2.87 -0.02 -9.89
C VAL A 67 2.12 0.51 -8.66
N TRP A 68 2.30 -0.15 -7.52
CA TRP A 68 1.64 0.22 -6.25
C TRP A 68 2.43 1.23 -5.42
N ALA A 69 3.51 1.81 -5.94
CA ALA A 69 4.35 2.76 -5.20
C ALA A 69 3.54 3.99 -4.75
N ASP A 70 2.72 4.56 -5.63
CA ASP A 70 1.87 5.72 -5.28
C ASP A 70 0.89 5.40 -4.15
N ALA A 71 0.24 4.23 -4.20
CA ALA A 71 -0.70 3.82 -3.15
C ALA A 71 0.00 3.62 -1.80
N ARG A 72 1.22 3.07 -1.83
CA ARG A 72 2.04 2.89 -0.63
C ARG A 72 2.49 4.23 -0.05
N GLU A 73 2.99 5.13 -0.89
CA GLU A 73 3.40 6.49 -0.50
C GLU A 73 2.23 7.27 0.13
N ARG A 74 1.02 7.19 -0.45
CA ARG A 74 -0.20 7.78 0.15
C ARG A 74 -0.50 7.18 1.51
N THR A 75 -0.44 5.87 1.64
CA THR A 75 -0.70 5.18 2.93
C THR A 75 0.31 5.58 3.98
N ASP A 76 1.58 5.67 3.61
CA ASP A 76 2.66 6.11 4.49
C ASP A 76 2.47 7.57 4.93
N ALA A 77 2.06 8.45 4.00
CA ALA A 77 1.71 9.84 4.31
C ALA A 77 0.52 9.93 5.29
N HIS A 78 -0.53 9.14 5.07
CA HIS A 78 -1.67 9.06 5.99
C HIS A 78 -1.26 8.56 7.38
N ARG A 79 -0.35 7.58 7.45
CA ARG A 79 0.16 7.05 8.74
C ARG A 79 0.85 8.13 9.58
N LEU A 80 1.52 9.10 8.95
CA LEU A 80 2.21 10.20 9.63
C LEU A 80 1.26 11.25 10.20
N THR A 81 0.01 11.31 9.72
CA THR A 81 -1.00 12.24 10.23
C THR A 81 -1.37 11.94 11.69
N PRO A 82 -1.82 12.95 12.47
CA PRO A 82 -2.26 12.74 13.85
C PRO A 82 -3.35 11.67 14.00
N TRP A 83 -4.32 11.68 13.08
CA TRP A 83 -5.40 10.69 13.04
C TRP A 83 -4.89 9.30 12.67
N GLY A 84 -3.98 9.20 11.68
CA GLY A 84 -3.32 7.95 11.31
C GLY A 84 -2.53 7.34 12.47
N LYS A 85 -1.81 8.17 13.23
CA LYS A 85 -1.09 7.73 14.45
C LYS A 85 -2.04 7.21 15.52
N ALA A 86 -3.19 7.86 15.74
CA ALA A 86 -4.19 7.41 16.71
C ALA A 86 -4.78 6.04 16.34
N ILE A 87 -5.13 5.83 15.08
CA ILE A 87 -5.60 4.51 14.58
C ILE A 87 -4.50 3.46 14.68
N TYR A 88 -3.28 3.83 14.29
CA TYR A 88 -2.15 2.90 14.34
C TYR A 88 -1.83 2.47 15.77
N LYS A 89 -1.95 3.38 16.75
CA LYS A 89 -1.83 3.06 18.19
C LYS A 89 -2.90 2.04 18.61
N ARG A 90 -4.17 2.29 18.29
CA ARG A 90 -5.29 1.37 18.59
C ARG A 90 -5.11 -0.02 17.95
N ARG A 91 -4.60 -0.09 16.71
CA ARG A 91 -4.36 -1.36 16.00
C ARG A 91 -3.22 -2.19 16.61
N LYS A 92 -2.19 -1.55 17.19
CA LYS A 92 -1.12 -2.28 17.89
C LYS A 92 -1.60 -2.96 19.17
N GLU A 93 -2.63 -2.42 19.80
CA GLU A 93 -3.16 -2.91 21.08
C GLU A 93 -4.07 -4.15 20.90
N THR A 94 -4.47 -4.52 19.68
CA THR A 94 -5.45 -5.59 19.39
C THR A 94 -4.88 -6.81 18.63
N VAL A 95 -3.58 -7.09 18.79
CA VAL A 95 -2.95 -8.33 18.25
C VAL A 95 -2.56 -9.24 19.41
N GLU A 96 -3.55 -9.71 20.16
CA GLU A 96 -3.47 -11.04 20.78
C GLU A 96 -4.84 -11.68 20.53
N ARG A 97 -4.96 -12.39 19.41
CA ARG A 97 -6.03 -13.36 19.21
C ARG A 97 -5.42 -14.66 19.72
N SER A 98 -5.83 -15.14 20.89
CA SER A 98 -5.41 -16.42 21.45
C SER A 98 -5.46 -17.50 20.36
N PHE A 99 -4.30 -17.91 19.88
CA PHE A 99 -4.11 -18.96 18.86
C PHE A 99 -4.26 -20.36 19.45
N ALA A 100 -5.03 -20.51 20.53
CA ALA A 100 -5.19 -21.75 21.25
C ALA A 100 -6.65 -21.88 21.71
N ASP A 101 -7.51 -22.24 20.76
CA ASP A 101 -8.65 -23.10 21.08
C ASP A 101 -8.44 -24.39 20.28
N PRO A 102 -7.81 -25.43 20.87
CA PRO A 102 -7.75 -26.73 20.24
C PRO A 102 -9.18 -27.29 20.20
N SER A 103 -9.70 -27.45 18.97
CA SER A 103 -10.91 -28.18 18.66
C SER A 103 -10.91 -29.51 19.39
N SER A 104 -11.74 -29.63 20.42
CA SER A 104 -11.91 -30.87 21.16
C SER A 104 -13.33 -31.40 20.93
N PHE A 105 -13.38 -32.67 20.54
CA PHE A 105 -14.53 -33.57 20.45
C PHE A 105 -15.38 -33.56 19.18
N THR A 106 -14.83 -34.15 18.11
CA THR A 106 -15.63 -34.99 17.22
C THR A 106 -15.81 -36.38 17.84
N GLY A 107 -17.06 -36.78 18.08
CA GLY A 107 -17.50 -38.18 18.06
C GLY A 107 -17.62 -38.91 19.40
N THR A 108 -18.81 -38.94 19.98
CA THR A 108 -19.66 -40.16 20.11
C THR A 108 -20.99 -39.82 20.81
N ALA A 109 -22.03 -40.57 20.45
CA ALA A 109 -23.46 -40.30 20.66
C ALA A 109 -23.91 -40.16 22.13
N MET A 110 -24.88 -39.27 22.38
CA MET A 110 -25.72 -39.30 23.58
C MET A 110 -27.04 -40.02 23.29
N PRO A 111 -27.49 -40.99 24.12
CA PRO A 111 -28.89 -41.36 24.16
C PRO A 111 -29.72 -40.28 24.88
N ALA A 112 -30.94 -40.07 24.40
CA ALA A 112 -31.86 -39.07 24.86
C ALA A 112 -32.44 -39.38 26.25
N SER A 113 -32.23 -38.48 27.20
CA SER A 113 -33.21 -38.21 28.25
C SER A 113 -32.99 -36.83 28.87
N GLU A 114 -34.03 -36.01 28.73
CA GLU A 114 -34.41 -34.88 29.60
C GLU A 114 -33.51 -33.62 29.61
N VAL A 115 -33.93 -32.60 28.84
CA VAL A 115 -33.58 -31.21 29.15
C VAL A 115 -34.85 -30.34 29.08
N SER A 116 -35.27 -29.90 30.26
CA SER A 116 -36.31 -28.90 30.53
C SER A 116 -35.83 -27.50 30.08
N PRO A 117 -36.69 -26.63 29.51
CA PRO A 117 -36.24 -25.35 28.98
C PRO A 117 -36.33 -24.27 30.06
N ALA A 118 -35.18 -23.85 30.59
CA ALA A 118 -35.11 -22.65 31.41
C ALA A 118 -33.95 -21.75 30.98
N SER A 119 -34.34 -20.56 30.52
CA SER A 119 -33.63 -19.28 30.69
C SER A 119 -32.23 -19.13 30.09
N HIS A 120 -32.16 -18.62 28.87
CA HIS A 120 -31.06 -17.74 28.47
C HIS A 120 -31.61 -16.43 27.91
N ALA A 121 -31.59 -15.42 28.78
CA ALA A 121 -31.79 -14.02 28.45
C ALA A 121 -30.72 -13.59 27.43
N THR A 122 -31.17 -13.28 26.22
CA THR A 122 -30.32 -12.66 25.19
C THR A 122 -30.26 -11.17 25.48
N ALA A 123 -29.12 -10.69 25.98
CA ALA A 123 -28.83 -9.27 26.10
C ALA A 123 -28.65 -8.66 24.69
N CYS A 124 -29.75 -8.20 24.10
CA CYS A 124 -29.73 -7.35 22.91
C CYS A 124 -29.09 -6.00 23.27
N TRP A 125 -27.90 -5.75 22.75
CA TRP A 125 -27.35 -4.39 22.70
C TRP A 125 -28.23 -3.53 21.79
N PRO A 126 -28.61 -2.31 22.19
CA PRO A 126 -29.41 -1.43 21.34
C PRO A 126 -28.55 -0.88 20.18
N PRO A 127 -29.10 -0.76 18.97
CA PRO A 127 -28.40 -0.10 17.86
C PRO A 127 -28.29 1.42 18.09
N PRO A 128 -27.23 2.08 17.58
CA PRO A 128 -27.06 3.52 17.72
C PRO A 128 -28.10 4.31 16.91
N PRO A 129 -28.47 5.54 17.35
CA PRO A 129 -29.48 6.35 16.67
C PRO A 129 -28.99 6.85 15.31
N LYS A 130 -29.83 6.67 14.28
CA LYS A 130 -29.62 7.20 12.93
C LYS A 130 -29.79 8.72 12.95
N THR A 131 -28.70 9.47 12.92
CA THR A 131 -28.75 10.91 12.66
C THR A 131 -29.03 11.15 11.18
N SER A 132 -30.27 11.51 10.86
CA SER A 132 -30.64 12.06 9.56
C SER A 132 -30.04 13.46 9.43
N ARG A 133 -29.07 13.63 8.53
CA ARG A 133 -28.72 14.96 8.01
C ARG A 133 -28.78 14.93 6.50
N ARG A 134 -30.02 15.04 6.02
CA ARG A 134 -30.37 15.45 4.66
C ARG A 134 -30.34 16.99 4.66
N SER A 135 -29.32 17.58 4.06
CA SER A 135 -29.35 18.94 3.47
C SER A 135 -27.99 19.20 2.83
N GLN A 136 -27.98 19.20 1.50
CA GLN A 136 -27.81 20.41 0.68
C GLN A 136 -26.33 20.63 0.33
N TRP A 137 -25.97 20.21 -0.87
CA TRP A 137 -24.91 20.83 -1.64
C TRP A 137 -25.56 21.40 -2.91
N PRO A 138 -25.23 22.64 -3.31
CA PRO A 138 -25.70 23.25 -4.55
C PRO A 138 -25.11 22.56 -5.79
#